data_AF-A0A6P7U7Y7-F1
#
_entry.id   AF-A0A6P7U7Y7-F1
#
_cell.length_a   1.000
_cell.length_b   1.000
_cell.length_c   1.000
_cell.angle_alpha   90.00
_cell.angle_beta   90.00
_cell.angle_gamma   90.00
#
_symmetry.space_group_name_H-M   'P 1'
#
loop_
_entity.id
_entity.type
_entity.pdbx_description
1 polymer ?
#
loop_
_entity_poly.entity_id
_entity_poly.type
_entity_poly.pdbx_seq_one_letter_code
_entity_poly.pdbx_strand_id
1 'polypeptide(L)'
;MELRSTVDAHNVMNFSQYERQLESLLKEFQERFNDFSSFEQQFSLFASPFSFNVSNADESLQMELLEIQSDSILKAKYLEVGIPAFFSYLPGKFKNFKKFATKIIAMFGLTYVCEQLFSFMKMTKTAQRTRLTDEHLSSLIKVGTTQIAQPDISKIVSKKRCQSSGSSSHQN
;
A
#
# COMPACT_ATOMS: atom_id res chain seq x y z
N MET A 1 -41.50 56.15 0.04
CA MET A 1 -41.83 55.34 -1.15
C MET A 1 -40.58 54.55 -1.49
N GLU A 2 -40.62 53.27 -1.12
CA GLU A 2 -39.76 52.13 -1.48
C GLU A 2 -38.22 52.27 -1.40
N LEU A 3 -37.68 51.87 -0.23
CA LEU A 3 -36.33 51.31 -0.14
C LEU A 3 -36.38 49.89 -0.71
N ARG A 4 -35.74 49.69 -1.87
CA ARG A 4 -35.58 48.37 -2.49
C ARG A 4 -34.64 47.51 -1.64
N SER A 5 -35.21 46.42 -1.12
CA SER A 5 -34.51 45.29 -0.53
C SER A 5 -33.65 44.59 -1.58
N THR A 6 -32.35 44.55 -1.38
CA THR A 6 -31.48 43.52 -1.95
C THR A 6 -30.80 42.81 -0.79
N VAL A 7 -31.55 41.92 -0.16
CA VAL A 7 -30.98 40.86 0.68
C VAL A 7 -30.31 39.90 -0.29
N ASP A 8 -28.99 40.02 -0.40
CA ASP A 8 -28.17 39.11 -1.19
C ASP A 8 -28.39 37.68 -0.71
N ALA A 9 -28.78 36.84 -1.66
CA ALA A 9 -29.07 35.44 -1.48
C ALA A 9 -27.88 34.74 -0.81
N HIS A 10 -28.10 34.33 0.44
CA HIS A 10 -27.26 33.38 1.14
C HIS A 10 -27.24 32.10 0.30
N ASN A 11 -26.17 31.88 -0.48
CA ASN A 11 -25.94 30.63 -1.18
C ASN A 11 -25.62 29.56 -0.12
N VAL A 12 -26.65 29.01 0.50
CA VAL A 12 -26.55 27.88 1.42
C VAL A 12 -26.09 26.69 0.57
N MET A 13 -24.78 26.46 0.53
CA MET A 13 -24.18 25.29 -0.08
C MET A 13 -24.84 24.06 0.55
N ASN A 14 -25.63 23.33 -0.23
CA ASN A 14 -26.38 22.18 0.25
C ASN A 14 -25.43 20.97 0.36
N PHE A 15 -24.91 20.72 1.56
CA PHE A 15 -24.00 19.62 1.83
C PHE A 15 -24.70 18.29 2.15
N SER A 16 -26.04 18.24 2.22
CA SER A 16 -26.81 17.06 2.64
C SER A 16 -26.57 15.83 1.74
N GLN A 17 -26.18 16.04 0.48
CA GLN A 17 -25.81 14.95 -0.42
C GLN A 17 -24.46 14.31 -0.05
N TYR A 18 -23.50 15.12 0.42
CA TYR A 18 -22.18 14.63 0.85
C TYR A 18 -22.28 13.94 2.20
N GLU A 19 -23.13 14.44 3.09
CA GLU A 19 -23.41 13.82 4.38
C GLU A 19 -23.91 12.38 4.22
N ARG A 20 -24.94 12.17 3.39
CA ARG A 20 -25.43 10.83 3.06
C ARG A 20 -24.39 9.94 2.40
N GLN A 21 -23.55 10.50 1.52
CA GLN A 21 -22.47 9.74 0.89
C GLN A 21 -21.39 9.33 1.89
N LEU A 22 -21.03 10.20 2.84
CA LEU A 22 -20.06 9.92 3.90
C LEU A 22 -20.60 8.87 4.87
N GLU A 23 -21.87 8.93 5.25
CA GLU A 23 -22.52 7.92 6.08
C GLU A 23 -22.53 6.55 5.40
N SER A 24 -22.91 6.52 4.12
CA SER A 24 -22.89 5.28 3.33
C SER A 24 -21.48 4.71 3.22
N LEU A 25 -20.47 5.56 2.95
CA LEU A 25 -19.08 5.14 2.86
C LEU A 25 -18.57 4.60 4.20
N LEU A 26 -18.91 5.26 5.30
CA LEU A 26 -18.55 4.83 6.65
C LEU A 26 -19.13 3.46 6.96
N LYS A 27 -20.42 3.25 6.64
CA LYS A 27 -21.09 1.97 6.84
C LYS A 27 -20.43 0.85 6.03
N GLU A 28 -20.17 1.07 4.75
CA GLU A 28 -19.47 0.11 3.89
C GLU A 28 -18.07 -0.22 4.43
N PHE A 29 -17.35 0.78 4.96
CA PHE A 29 -16.04 0.56 5.55
C PHE A 29 -16.14 -0.30 6.82
N GLN A 30 -17.09 -0.01 7.70
CA GLN A 30 -17.32 -0.79 8.91
C GLN A 30 -17.72 -2.24 8.59
N GLU A 31 -18.61 -2.45 7.62
CA GLU A 31 -19.03 -3.79 7.22
C GLU A 31 -17.90 -4.58 6.55
N ARG A 32 -17.15 -3.92 5.65
CA ARG A 32 -16.06 -4.56 4.89
C ARG A 32 -14.86 -4.93 5.75
N PHE A 33 -14.57 -4.16 6.79
CA PHE A 33 -13.42 -4.36 7.68
C PHE A 33 -13.85 -4.82 9.09
N ASN A 34 -15.05 -5.36 9.24
CA ASN A 34 -15.55 -5.78 10.56
C ASN A 34 -14.66 -6.86 11.20
N ASP A 35 -14.04 -7.70 10.38
CA ASP A 35 -13.06 -8.71 10.79
C ASP A 35 -11.81 -8.12 11.46
N PHE A 36 -11.44 -6.87 11.17
CA PHE A 36 -10.30 -6.18 11.80
C PHE A 36 -10.51 -5.96 13.29
N SER A 37 -11.75 -5.90 13.76
CA SER A 37 -12.08 -5.81 15.18
C SER A 37 -11.46 -6.98 15.98
N SER A 38 -11.39 -8.18 15.38
CA SER A 38 -10.76 -9.34 16.01
C SER A 38 -9.22 -9.25 16.10
N PHE A 39 -8.62 -8.34 15.33
CA PHE A 39 -7.17 -8.11 15.28
C PHE A 39 -6.74 -6.86 16.05
N GLU A 40 -7.65 -6.14 16.70
CA GLU A 40 -7.37 -4.85 17.36
C GLU A 40 -6.19 -4.93 18.33
N GLN A 41 -6.14 -5.96 19.19
CA GLN A 41 -5.02 -6.18 20.12
C GLN A 41 -3.70 -6.43 19.38
N GLN A 42 -3.75 -7.18 18.27
CA GLN A 42 -2.57 -7.47 17.45
C GLN A 42 -2.07 -6.20 16.75
N PHE A 43 -2.97 -5.37 16.22
CA PHE A 43 -2.60 -4.09 15.62
C PHE A 43 -2.05 -3.11 16.65
N SER A 44 -2.64 -3.05 17.84
CA SER A 44 -2.14 -2.23 18.94
C SER A 44 -0.74 -2.65 19.39
N LEU A 45 -0.51 -3.96 19.53
CA LEU A 45 0.82 -4.50 19.84
C LEU A 45 1.83 -4.18 18.74
N PHE A 46 1.45 -4.35 17.47
CA PHE A 46 2.31 -4.04 16.33
C PHE A 46 2.65 -2.54 16.23
N ALA A 47 1.66 -1.67 16.48
CA ALA A 47 1.81 -0.23 16.39
C ALA A 47 2.58 0.38 17.58
N SER A 48 2.54 -0.25 18.75
CA SER A 48 3.10 0.32 19.98
C SER A 48 3.72 -0.75 20.89
N PRO A 49 4.72 -1.51 20.42
CA PRO A 49 5.27 -2.65 21.16
C PRO A 49 5.91 -2.26 22.49
N PHE A 50 6.41 -1.04 22.64
CA PHE A 50 7.08 -0.56 23.87
C PHE A 50 6.14 -0.04 24.96
N SER A 51 4.87 0.19 24.65
CA SER A 51 3.85 0.65 25.61
C SER A 51 2.66 -0.30 25.72
N PHE A 52 2.68 -1.40 24.97
CA PHE A 52 1.63 -2.39 24.98
C PHE A 52 1.62 -3.17 26.31
N ASN A 53 0.43 -3.47 26.84
CA ASN A 53 0.30 -4.28 28.04
C ASN A 53 0.59 -5.76 27.69
N VAL A 54 1.69 -6.29 28.23
CA VAL A 54 2.13 -7.67 27.99
C VAL A 54 1.06 -8.71 28.31
N SER A 55 0.23 -8.50 29.33
CA SER A 55 -0.83 -9.44 29.71
C SER A 55 -1.91 -9.60 28.64
N ASN A 56 -2.04 -8.64 27.73
CA ASN A 56 -3.01 -8.69 26.63
C ASN A 56 -2.41 -9.34 25.37
N ALA A 57 -1.11 -9.66 25.35
CA ALA A 57 -0.47 -10.30 24.21
C ALA A 57 -0.70 -11.81 24.26
N ASP A 58 -0.65 -12.45 23.09
CA ASP A 58 -0.65 -13.91 22.98
C ASP A 58 0.48 -14.51 23.84
N GLU A 59 0.18 -15.59 24.56
CA GLU A 59 1.12 -16.24 25.49
C GLU A 59 2.47 -16.56 24.85
N SER A 60 2.46 -16.98 23.57
CA SER A 60 3.65 -17.27 22.78
C SER A 60 4.56 -16.06 22.50
N LEU A 61 4.06 -14.84 22.70
CA LEU A 61 4.76 -13.58 22.46
C LEU A 61 5.17 -12.86 23.75
N GLN A 62 4.53 -13.16 24.89
CA GLN A 62 4.71 -12.38 26.12
C GLN A 62 6.17 -12.31 26.59
N MET A 63 6.88 -13.43 26.56
CA MET A 63 8.29 -13.48 26.97
C MET A 63 9.20 -12.68 26.02
N GLU A 64 9.03 -12.86 24.71
CA GLU A 64 9.79 -12.08 23.71
C GLU A 64 9.47 -10.59 23.83
N LEU A 65 8.21 -10.23 24.07
CA LEU A 65 7.76 -8.85 24.25
C LEU A 65 8.38 -8.20 25.49
N LEU A 66 8.45 -8.90 26.62
CA LEU A 66 9.11 -8.40 27.85
C LEU A 66 10.59 -8.10 27.60
N GLU A 67 11.28 -9.01 26.91
CA GLU A 67 12.68 -8.80 26.53
C GLU A 67 12.83 -7.62 25.56
N ILE A 68 11.91 -7.44 24.60
CA ILE A 68 11.92 -6.29 23.70
C ILE A 68 11.70 -4.98 24.47
N GLN A 69 10.71 -4.94 25.36
CA GLN A 69 10.35 -3.74 26.13
C GLN A 69 11.43 -3.30 27.11
N SER A 70 12.20 -4.25 27.65
CA SER A 70 13.31 -3.99 28.56
C SER A 70 14.61 -3.56 27.87
N ASP A 71 14.72 -3.74 26.56
CA ASP A 71 15.91 -3.39 25.78
C ASP A 71 15.87 -1.91 25.34
N SER A 72 16.71 -1.09 25.98
CA SER A 72 16.82 0.34 25.68
C SER A 72 17.42 0.64 24.30
N ILE A 73 18.26 -0.26 23.77
CA ILE A 73 18.86 -0.13 22.43
C ILE A 73 17.79 -0.37 21.38
N LEU A 74 16.98 -1.42 21.55
CA LEU A 74 15.83 -1.66 20.66
C LEU A 74 14.81 -0.53 20.75
N LYS A 75 14.56 0.03 21.94
CA LYS A 75 13.68 1.18 22.10
C LYS A 75 14.19 2.41 21.36
N ALA A 76 15.48 2.73 21.48
CA ALA A 76 16.10 3.81 20.72
C ALA A 76 15.99 3.56 19.21
N LYS A 77 16.23 2.32 18.76
CA LYS A 77 16.13 1.97 17.35
C LYS A 77 14.70 2.10 16.83
N TYR A 78 13.71 1.67 17.60
CA TYR A 78 12.30 1.85 17.28
C TYR A 78 11.92 3.31 17.05
N LEU A 79 12.39 4.21 17.92
CA LEU A 79 12.17 5.65 17.78
C LEU A 79 12.89 6.25 16.57
N GLU A 80 14.05 5.70 16.21
CA GLU A 80 14.85 6.15 15.06
C GLU A 80 14.22 5.75 13.71
N VAL A 81 13.84 4.48 13.54
CA VAL A 81 13.43 3.94 12.22
C VAL A 81 11.93 3.78 12.05
N GLY A 82 11.17 3.69 13.15
CA GLY A 82 9.72 3.47 13.12
C GLY A 82 9.28 2.12 12.54
N ILE A 83 7.96 1.96 12.37
CA ILE A 83 7.34 0.78 11.74
C ILE A 83 7.16 1.02 10.23
N PRO A 84 7.24 -0.03 9.38
CA PRO A 84 7.52 -1.42 9.72
C PRO A 84 9.02 -1.75 9.83
N ALA A 85 9.91 -0.81 9.51
CA ALA A 85 11.35 -1.04 9.40
C ALA A 85 11.99 -1.60 10.68
N PHE A 86 11.52 -1.21 11.86
CA PHE A 86 12.01 -1.71 13.15
C PHE A 86 12.05 -3.25 13.21
N PHE A 87 11.03 -3.92 12.69
CA PHE A 87 10.90 -5.37 12.81
C PHE A 87 11.98 -6.16 12.05
N SER A 88 12.63 -5.57 11.03
CA SER A 88 13.78 -6.20 10.37
C SER A 88 15.05 -6.18 11.21
N TYR A 89 15.17 -5.22 12.14
CA TYR A 89 16.33 -5.06 13.03
C TYR A 89 16.28 -5.94 14.28
N LEU A 90 15.15 -6.57 14.55
CA LEU A 90 15.04 -7.48 15.69
C LEU A 90 16.11 -8.59 15.57
N PRO A 91 16.81 -8.93 16.65
CA PRO A 91 17.72 -10.08 16.68
C PRO A 91 17.01 -11.41 16.37
N GLY A 92 17.77 -12.41 15.94
CA GLY A 92 17.25 -13.74 15.60
C GLY A 92 16.67 -14.54 16.76
N LYS A 93 16.82 -14.06 18.01
CA LYS A 93 16.20 -14.66 19.20
C LYS A 93 14.69 -14.41 19.29
N PHE A 94 14.18 -13.34 18.66
CA PHE A 94 12.76 -12.96 18.66
C PHE A 94 12.01 -13.56 17.48
N LYS A 95 11.99 -14.89 17.38
CA LYS A 95 11.44 -15.59 16.21
C LYS A 95 9.93 -15.47 16.13
N ASN A 96 9.24 -15.60 17.27
CA ASN A 96 7.78 -15.55 17.29
C ASN A 96 7.30 -14.13 17.00
N PHE A 97 7.96 -13.11 17.58
CA PHE A 97 7.63 -11.72 17.37
C PHE A 97 7.90 -11.27 15.93
N LYS A 98 9.00 -11.73 15.32
CA LYS A 98 9.24 -11.51 13.89
C LYS A 98 8.17 -12.14 13.01
N LYS A 99 7.78 -13.38 13.29
CA LYS A 99 6.73 -14.08 12.53
C LYS A 99 5.39 -13.35 12.66
N PHE A 100 5.05 -12.92 13.87
CA PHE A 100 3.89 -12.09 14.16
C PHE A 100 3.90 -10.79 13.33
N ALA A 101 4.97 -10.01 13.43
CA ALA A 101 5.11 -8.76 12.68
C ALA A 101 5.03 -8.97 11.17
N THR A 102 5.68 -10.01 10.65
CA THR A 102 5.64 -10.36 9.22
C THR A 102 4.22 -10.68 8.77
N LYS A 103 3.42 -11.37 9.60
CA LYS A 103 2.01 -11.68 9.29
C LYS A 103 1.20 -10.38 9.14
N ILE A 104 1.35 -9.44 10.07
CA ILE A 104 0.66 -8.14 10.02
C ILE A 104 1.11 -7.33 8.80
N ILE A 105 2.42 -7.23 8.56
CA ILE A 105 2.97 -6.53 7.39
C ILE A 105 2.45 -7.15 6.08
N ALA A 106 2.33 -8.48 6.00
CA ALA A 106 1.82 -9.15 4.82
C ALA A 106 0.33 -8.82 4.56
N MET A 107 -0.50 -8.66 5.61
CA MET A 107 -1.91 -8.25 5.44
C MET A 107 -2.01 -6.91 4.70
N PHE A 108 -1.20 -5.93 5.10
CA PHE A 108 -1.21 -4.58 4.50
C PHE A 108 -0.37 -4.48 3.22
N GLY A 109 0.69 -5.29 3.10
CA GLY A 109 1.52 -5.35 1.90
C GLY A 109 0.76 -5.94 0.72
N LEU A 110 -0.07 -6.96 0.95
CA LEU A 110 -0.90 -7.56 -0.09
C LEU A 110 -1.99 -6.61 -0.59
N THR A 111 -2.61 -5.81 0.27
CA THR A 111 -3.56 -4.77 -0.17
C THR A 111 -2.88 -3.74 -1.06
N TYR A 112 -1.71 -3.24 -0.68
CA TYR A 112 -0.95 -2.30 -1.53
C TYR A 112 -0.60 -2.91 -2.90
N VAL A 113 -0.12 -4.15 -2.94
CA VAL A 113 0.20 -4.83 -4.21
C VAL A 113 -1.06 -5.04 -5.06
N CYS A 114 -2.19 -5.39 -4.45
CA CYS A 114 -3.48 -5.53 -5.14
C CYS A 114 -3.99 -4.20 -5.70
N GLU A 115 -3.85 -3.10 -4.97
CA GLU A 115 -4.20 -1.75 -5.44
C GLU A 115 -3.31 -1.31 -6.61
N GLN A 116 -2.00 -1.52 -6.49
CA GLN A 116 -1.04 -1.26 -7.56
C GLN A 116 -1.36 -2.09 -8.80
N LEU A 117 -1.70 -3.37 -8.62
CA LEU A 117 -2.16 -4.25 -9.68
C LEU A 117 -3.41 -3.71 -10.38
N PHE A 118 -4.44 -3.33 -9.61
CA PHE A 118 -5.69 -2.82 -10.16
C PHE A 118 -5.50 -1.50 -10.90
N SER A 119 -4.72 -0.59 -10.34
CA SER A 119 -4.34 0.68 -10.97
C SER A 119 -3.60 0.43 -12.29
N PHE A 120 -2.64 -0.48 -12.29
CA PHE A 120 -1.89 -0.85 -13.50
C PHE A 120 -2.76 -1.52 -14.56
N MET A 121 -3.69 -2.39 -14.16
CA MET A 121 -4.68 -3.00 -15.05
C MET A 121 -5.58 -1.95 -15.68
N LYS A 122 -6.06 -0.98 -14.90
CA LYS A 122 -6.86 0.15 -15.41
C LYS A 122 -6.10 0.99 -16.44
N MET A 123 -4.81 1.23 -16.20
CA MET A 123 -3.93 1.94 -17.15
C MET A 123 -3.61 1.11 -18.40
N THR A 124 -3.56 -0.22 -18.29
CA THR A 124 -3.20 -1.12 -19.40
C THR A 124 -4.41 -1.40 -20.30
N LYS A 125 -5.59 -1.58 -19.72
CA LYS A 125 -6.86 -1.86 -20.40
C LYS A 125 -7.63 -0.56 -20.70
N THR A 126 -7.01 0.33 -21.47
CA THR A 126 -7.68 1.53 -22.00
C THR A 126 -8.48 1.20 -23.26
N ALA A 127 -9.53 1.94 -23.55
CA ALA A 127 -10.37 1.78 -24.77
C ALA A 127 -9.57 1.78 -26.09
N GLN A 128 -8.38 2.39 -26.11
CA GLN A 128 -7.49 2.44 -27.29
C GLN A 128 -6.67 1.15 -27.53
N ARG A 129 -6.69 0.18 -26.61
CA ARG A 129 -5.98 -1.11 -26.74
C ARG A 129 -6.96 -2.28 -26.79
N THR A 130 -7.60 -2.48 -27.94
CA THR A 130 -8.60 -3.53 -28.17
C THR A 130 -8.03 -4.92 -28.49
N ARG A 131 -6.70 -5.08 -28.63
CA ARG A 131 -6.03 -6.33 -29.07
C ARG A 131 -5.10 -6.97 -28.02
N LEU A 132 -5.23 -6.62 -26.74
CA LEU A 132 -4.44 -7.26 -25.69
C LEU A 132 -4.98 -8.68 -25.43
N THR A 133 -4.14 -9.69 -25.65
CA THR A 133 -4.40 -11.07 -25.19
C THR A 133 -4.13 -11.16 -23.69
N ASP A 134 -4.70 -12.18 -23.05
CA ASP A 134 -4.51 -12.44 -21.62
C ASP A 134 -3.03 -12.65 -21.25
N GLU A 135 -2.28 -13.31 -22.13
CA GLU A 135 -0.83 -13.50 -21.98
C GLU A 135 -0.08 -12.17 -21.94
N HIS A 136 -0.39 -11.23 -22.85
CA HIS A 136 0.23 -9.91 -22.85
C HIS A 136 -0.09 -9.13 -21.58
N LEU A 137 -1.33 -9.20 -21.11
CA LEU A 137 -1.74 -8.54 -19.87
C LEU A 137 -1.01 -9.14 -18.66
N SER A 138 -0.89 -10.46 -18.58
CA SER A 138 -0.14 -11.16 -17.53
C SER A 138 1.33 -10.75 -17.50
N SER A 139 2.00 -10.69 -18.66
CA SER A 139 3.38 -10.23 -18.76
C SER A 139 3.54 -8.76 -18.34
N LEU A 140 2.65 -7.88 -18.80
CA LEU A 140 2.66 -6.45 -18.45
C LEU A 140 2.48 -6.24 -16.95
N ILE A 141 1.52 -6.94 -16.35
CA ILE A 141 1.27 -6.90 -14.91
C ILE A 141 2.52 -7.33 -14.14
N LYS A 142 3.12 -8.47 -14.48
CA LYS A 142 4.33 -8.98 -13.81
C LYS A 142 5.48 -7.97 -13.88
N VAL A 143 5.66 -7.30 -15.02
CA VAL A 143 6.69 -6.26 -15.15
C VAL A 143 6.32 -5.00 -14.35
N GLY A 144 5.06 -4.57 -14.36
CA GLY A 144 4.61 -3.36 -13.70
C GLY A 144 4.53 -3.45 -12.17
N THR A 145 4.32 -4.65 -11.61
CA THR A 145 4.17 -4.84 -10.15
C THR A 145 5.43 -5.37 -9.48
N THR A 146 6.46 -5.77 -10.23
CA THR A 146 7.72 -6.25 -9.64
C THR A 146 8.56 -5.10 -9.11
N GLN A 147 8.86 -5.15 -7.80
CA GLN A 147 9.74 -4.17 -7.13
C GLN A 147 11.23 -4.58 -7.20
N ILE A 148 11.51 -5.80 -7.66
CA ILE A 148 12.83 -6.46 -7.58
C ILE A 148 13.59 -6.40 -8.92
N ALA A 149 12.88 -6.35 -10.05
CA ALA A 149 13.49 -6.45 -11.37
C ALA A 149 13.64 -5.07 -12.00
N GLN A 150 14.84 -4.49 -11.92
CA GLN A 150 15.21 -3.35 -12.77
C GLN A 150 15.68 -3.90 -14.12
N PRO A 151 15.02 -3.59 -15.24
CA PRO A 151 15.51 -4.00 -16.55
C PRO A 151 16.84 -3.31 -16.84
N ASP A 152 17.87 -4.08 -17.20
CA ASP A 152 19.16 -3.55 -17.66
C ASP A 152 18.98 -2.93 -19.05
N ILE A 153 18.60 -1.66 -19.07
CA ILE A 153 18.29 -0.90 -20.29
C ILE A 153 19.52 -0.86 -21.20
N SER A 154 20.72 -0.69 -20.63
CA SER A 154 21.99 -0.69 -21.36
C SER A 154 22.18 -1.97 -22.18
N LYS A 155 21.94 -3.13 -21.57
CA LYS A 155 22.08 -4.44 -22.24
C LYS A 155 20.97 -4.72 -23.26
N ILE A 156 19.78 -4.17 -23.05
CA ILE A 156 18.68 -4.27 -24.02
C ILE A 156 18.98 -3.40 -25.24
N VAL A 157 19.46 -2.17 -25.05
CA VAL A 157 19.82 -1.24 -26.13
C VAL A 157 20.98 -1.79 -26.96
N SER A 158 22.00 -2.37 -26.33
CA SER A 158 23.14 -2.95 -27.05
C SER A 158 22.78 -4.18 -27.88
N LYS A 159 21.74 -4.92 -27.49
CA LYS A 159 21.22 -6.07 -28.25
C LYS A 159 20.15 -5.69 -29.28
N LYS A 160 19.65 -4.45 -29.27
CA LYS A 160 18.60 -4.02 -30.19
C LYS A 160 19.22 -3.80 -31.57
N ARG A 161 18.88 -4.65 -32.54
CA ARG A 161 19.28 -4.45 -33.94
C ARG A 161 18.47 -3.28 -34.50
N CYS A 162 19.15 -2.17 -34.81
CA CYS A 162 18.51 -1.04 -35.49
C CYS A 162 17.97 -1.52 -36.84
N GLN A 163 16.68 -1.30 -37.09
CA GLN A 163 16.11 -1.37 -38.43
C GLN A 163 16.64 -0.14 -39.18
N SER A 164 17.75 -0.30 -39.92
CA SER A 164 18.19 0.74 -40.84
C SER A 164 17.22 0.77 -42.01
N SER A 165 16.42 1.83 -42.11
CA SER A 165 15.66 2.13 -43.33
C SER A 165 16.65 2.25 -44.49
N GLY A 166 16.60 1.29 -45.40
CA GLY A 166 17.53 1.19 -46.53
C GLY A 166 17.46 2.44 -47.39
N SER A 167 18.56 3.19 -47.46
CA SER A 167 18.77 4.21 -48.47
C SER A 167 19.16 3.49 -49.75
N SER A 168 18.25 3.43 -50.73
CA SER A 168 18.53 2.96 -52.08
C SER A 168 19.54 3.89 -52.76
N SER A 169 20.82 3.55 -52.72
CA SER A 169 21.83 4.19 -53.57
C SER A 169 21.75 3.58 -54.97
N HIS A 170 21.08 4.28 -55.88
CA HIS A 170 21.24 4.07 -57.32
C HIS A 170 22.70 4.30 -57.69
N GLN A 171 23.37 3.27 -58.23
CA GLN A 171 24.61 3.41 -58.96
C GLN A 171 24.26 3.64 -60.44
N ASN A 172 24.82 4.72 -60.99
CA ASN A 172 24.82 5.08 -62.40
C ASN A 172 25.49 4.02 -63.27
#